data_AF-A0A9D0HNP8-F1
#
_entry.id   AF-A0A9D0HNP8-F1
#
_cell.length_a   1.000
_cell.length_b   1.000
_cell.length_c   1.000
_cell.angle_alpha   90.00
_cell.angle_beta   90.00
_cell.angle_gamma   90.00
#
_symmetry.space_group_name_H-M   'P 1'
#
loop_
_entity.id
_entity.type
_entity.pdbx_description
1 polymer ?
#
loop_
_entity_poly.entity_id
_entity_poly.type
_entity_poly.pdbx_seq_one_letter_code
_entity_poly.pdbx_strand_id
1 'polypeptide(L)'
;MQELYNINIERAVLSAVIFDPEIYEEVAAFLKPKDYYLPFHQQLFAVMEALFENEQPIDEEFLRRELQKQGSFDEVAMIEVLSANPITNTKAYLSEIKAYSNKRSLITLATEIKKLTIEDDLDAIDVMDRVE
;
A
#
# COMPACT_ATOMS: atom_id res chain seq x y z
N MET A 1 22.20 0.38 -2.92
CA MET A 1 20.88 -0.04 -3.45
C MET A 1 19.97 1.16 -3.34
N GLN A 2 19.27 1.56 -4.40
CA GLN A 2 18.18 2.51 -4.22
C GLN A 2 17.08 1.81 -3.44
N GLU A 3 16.75 2.30 -2.25
CA GLU A 3 15.61 1.80 -1.50
C GLU A 3 14.32 2.13 -2.27
N LEU A 4 13.43 1.14 -2.43
CA LEU A 4 12.15 1.25 -3.13
C LEU A 4 10.95 1.12 -2.18
N TYR A 5 11.23 1.15 -0.88
CA TYR A 5 10.27 1.01 0.20
C TYR A 5 10.92 1.44 1.52
N ASN A 6 10.09 1.76 2.51
CA ASN A 6 10.51 1.92 3.88
C ASN A 6 9.44 1.32 4.80
N ILE A 7 9.70 0.11 5.30
CA ILE A 7 8.71 -0.66 6.07
C ILE A 7 8.34 0.03 7.38
N ASN A 8 9.29 0.71 8.01
CA ASN A 8 9.04 1.41 9.27
C ASN A 8 8.07 2.58 9.08
N ILE A 9 8.17 3.26 7.94
CA ILE A 9 7.26 4.35 7.58
C ILE A 9 5.85 3.80 7.28
N GLU A 10 5.75 2.71 6.52
CA GLU A 10 4.46 2.06 6.26
C GLU A 10 3.77 1.64 7.56
N ARG A 11 4.50 0.99 8.48
CA ARG A 11 4.00 0.61 9.81
C ARG A 11 3.54 1.82 10.62
N ALA A 12 4.33 2.90 10.64
CA ALA A 12 4.00 4.11 11.39
C ALA A 12 2.71 4.78 10.87
N VAL A 13 2.51 4.83 9.55
CA VAL A 13 1.29 5.38 8.94
C VAL A 13 0.08 4.51 9.26
N LEU A 14 0.19 3.18 9.10
CA LEU A 14 -0.91 2.25 9.39
C LEU A 14 -1.27 2.26 10.87
N SER A 15 -0.27 2.29 11.76
CA SER A 15 -0.45 2.47 13.20
C SER A 15 -1.21 3.75 13.50
N ALA A 16 -0.79 4.89 12.94
CA ALA A 16 -1.47 6.17 13.14
C ALA A 16 -2.97 6.10 12.80
N VAL A 17 -3.35 5.45 11.70
CA VAL A 17 -4.77 5.27 11.31
C VAL A 17 -5.52 4.36 12.29
N ILE A 18 -4.90 3.31 12.81
CA ILE A 18 -5.54 2.40 13.78
C ILE A 18 -5.78 3.11 15.13
N PHE A 19 -4.83 3.93 15.57
CA PHE A 19 -4.92 4.66 16.83
C PHE A 19 -5.81 5.90 16.74
N ASP A 20 -5.89 6.51 15.56
CA ASP A 20 -6.74 7.67 15.27
C ASP A 20 -7.48 7.46 13.94
N PRO A 21 -8.64 6.77 13.94
CA PRO A 21 -9.40 6.50 12.72
C PRO A 21 -9.86 7.76 11.98
N GLU A 22 -9.91 8.94 12.64
CA GLU A 22 -10.31 10.20 12.01
C GLU A 22 -9.33 10.62 10.89
N ILE A 23 -8.07 10.20 10.96
CA ILE A 23 -7.07 10.54 9.94
C ILE A 23 -7.14 9.65 8.69
N TYR A 24 -7.99 8.61 8.69
CA TYR A 24 -8.10 7.68 7.55
C TYR A 24 -8.40 8.42 6.24
N GLU A 25 -9.37 9.34 6.22
CA GLU A 25 -9.74 10.08 5.01
C GLU A 25 -8.56 10.87 4.42
N GLU A 26 -7.77 11.52 5.27
CA GLU A 26 -6.55 12.22 4.84
C GLU A 26 -5.56 11.25 4.21
N VAL A 27 -5.33 10.09 4.83
CA VAL A 27 -4.40 9.08 4.29
C VAL A 27 -4.90 8.49 2.97
N ALA A 28 -6.19 8.15 2.89
CA ALA A 28 -6.83 7.55 1.72
C ALA A 28 -6.91 8.50 0.50
N ALA A 29 -6.83 9.81 0.73
CA ALA A 29 -6.70 10.80 -0.34
C ALA A 29 -5.33 10.73 -1.05
N PHE A 30 -4.28 10.23 -0.39
CA PHE A 30 -2.91 10.16 -0.94
C PHE A 30 -2.49 8.74 -1.32
N LEU A 31 -2.85 7.75 -0.51
CA LEU A 31 -2.40 6.37 -0.66
C LEU A 31 -3.55 5.45 -1.03
N LYS A 32 -3.22 4.46 -1.87
CA LYS A 32 -4.04 3.32 -2.23
C LYS A 32 -3.37 2.03 -1.74
N PRO A 33 -4.11 0.92 -1.60
CA PRO A 33 -3.53 -0.36 -1.18
C PRO A 33 -2.23 -0.72 -1.92
N LYS A 34 -2.20 -0.56 -3.25
CA LYS A 34 -1.03 -0.84 -4.10
C LYS A 34 0.22 0.02 -3.82
N ASP A 35 0.07 1.14 -3.11
CA ASP A 35 1.19 2.03 -2.78
C ASP A 35 2.07 1.47 -1.66
N TYR A 36 1.56 0.54 -0.87
CA TYR A 36 2.35 -0.16 0.15
C TYR A 36 3.22 -1.25 -0.50
N TYR A 37 4.41 -1.49 0.05
CA TYR A 37 5.32 -2.50 -0.47
C TYR A 37 4.97 -3.90 0.02
N LEU A 38 4.69 -4.06 1.32
CA LEU A 38 4.42 -5.37 1.90
C LEU A 38 2.99 -5.82 1.56
N PRO A 39 2.79 -7.05 1.05
CA PRO A 39 1.45 -7.57 0.73
C PRO A 39 0.46 -7.46 1.90
N PHE A 40 0.92 -7.75 3.12
CA PHE A 40 0.09 -7.62 4.32
C PHE A 40 -0.36 -6.16 4.56
N HIS A 41 0.52 -5.18 4.35
CA HIS A 41 0.16 -3.76 4.48
C HIS A 41 -0.86 -3.34 3.41
N GLN A 42 -0.73 -3.84 2.18
CA GLN A 42 -1.71 -3.60 1.12
C GLN A 42 -3.08 -4.15 1.53
N GLN A 43 -3.12 -5.39 2.03
CA GLN A 43 -4.35 -6.04 2.50
C GLN A 43 -4.95 -5.31 3.69
N LEU A 44 -4.13 -4.93 4.68
CA LEU A 44 -4.57 -4.19 5.85
C LEU A 44 -5.24 -2.87 5.45
N PHE A 45 -4.61 -2.10 4.55
CA PHE A 45 -5.19 -0.85 4.07
C PHE A 45 -6.47 -1.05 3.23
N ALA A 46 -6.54 -2.12 2.44
CA ALA A 46 -7.76 -2.48 1.70
C ALA A 46 -8.92 -2.85 2.64
N VAL A 47 -8.63 -3.53 3.77
CA VAL A 47 -9.63 -3.80 4.79
C VAL A 47 -10.06 -2.51 5.50
N MET A 48 -9.14 -1.57 5.78
CA MET A 48 -9.50 -0.25 6.29
C MET A 48 -10.48 0.48 5.36
N GLU A 49 -10.23 0.44 4.04
CA GLU A 49 -11.13 0.99 3.02
C GLU A 49 -12.50 0.33 3.06
N ALA A 50 -12.56 -1.00 3.10
CA ALA A 50 -13.83 -1.71 3.21
C ALA A 50 -14.59 -1.40 4.51
N LEU A 51 -13.91 -1.30 5.66
CA LEU A 51 -14.53 -0.95 6.93
C LEU A 51 -15.10 0.47 6.89
N PHE A 52 -14.32 1.41 6.35
CA PHE A 52 -14.74 2.80 6.17
C PHE A 52 -15.98 2.92 5.29
N GLU A 53 -15.99 2.27 4.13
CA GLU A 53 -17.13 2.27 3.20
C GLU A 53 -18.40 1.66 3.79
N ASN A 54 -18.25 0.69 4.71
CA ASN A 54 -19.36 0.04 5.41
C ASN A 54 -19.74 0.75 6.72
N GLU A 55 -19.23 1.96 6.97
CA GLU A 55 -19.45 2.73 8.20
C GLU A 55 -19.10 1.93 9.48
N GLN A 56 -18.09 1.07 9.38
CA GLN A 56 -17.59 0.25 10.49
C GLN A 56 -16.33 0.86 11.12
N PRO A 57 -16.12 0.67 12.43
CA PRO A 57 -14.90 1.11 13.11
C PRO A 57 -13.64 0.52 12.48
N ILE A 58 -12.63 1.37 12.28
CA ILE A 58 -11.28 0.96 11.87
C ILE A 58 -10.44 0.78 13.15
N ASP A 59 -10.58 -0.36 13.82
CA ASP A 59 -9.81 -0.71 15.01
C ASP A 59 -9.21 -2.13 14.89
N GLU A 60 -8.32 -2.50 15.82
CA GLU A 60 -7.63 -3.78 15.80
C GLU A 60 -8.60 -4.98 15.67
N GLU A 61 -9.70 -4.98 16.42
CA GLU A 61 -10.62 -6.12 16.50
C GLU A 61 -11.38 -6.28 15.18
N PHE A 62 -11.88 -5.18 14.62
CA PHE A 62 -12.57 -5.19 13.33
C PHE A 62 -11.63 -5.57 12.18
N LEU A 63 -10.41 -5.02 12.17
CA LEU A 63 -9.38 -5.34 11.18
C LEU A 63 -8.97 -6.82 11.25
N ARG A 64 -8.67 -7.32 12.45
CA ARG A 64 -8.34 -8.73 12.69
C ARG A 64 -9.44 -9.66 12.18
N ARG A 65 -10.69 -9.39 12.58
CA ARG A 65 -11.82 -10.22 12.18
C ARG A 65 -11.97 -10.29 10.67
N GLU A 66 -11.83 -9.16 9.98
CA GLU A 66 -12.03 -9.12 8.53
C GLU A 66 -10.86 -9.75 7.76
N LEU A 67 -9.62 -9.53 8.20
CA LEU A 67 -8.44 -10.22 7.67
C LEU A 67 -8.50 -11.75 7.88
N GLN A 68 -9.01 -12.20 9.03
CA GLN A 68 -9.17 -13.64 9.31
C GLN A 68 -10.22 -14.28 8.40
N LYS A 69 -11.35 -13.62 8.14
CA LYS A 69 -12.36 -14.12 7.19
C LYS A 69 -11.78 -14.31 5.78
N GLN A 70 -10.87 -13.44 5.38
CA GLN A 70 -10.20 -13.46 4.08
C GLN A 70 -9.01 -14.43 4.03
N GLY A 71 -8.62 -15.03 5.16
CA GLY A 71 -7.45 -15.91 5.26
C GLY A 71 -6.10 -15.19 5.08
N SER A 72 -6.07 -13.86 5.24
CA SER A 72 -4.90 -13.00 5.04
C SER A 72 -4.29 -12.47 6.33
N PHE A 73 -4.86 -12.82 7.50
CA PHE A 73 -4.36 -12.37 8.78
C PHE A 73 -2.96 -12.96 9.10
N ASP A 74 -2.00 -12.06 9.35
CA ASP A 74 -0.67 -12.37 9.85
C ASP A 74 -0.51 -11.71 11.22
N GLU A 75 -0.41 -12.54 12.26
CA GLU A 75 -0.30 -12.08 13.65
C GLU A 75 0.99 -11.30 13.90
N VAL A 76 2.11 -11.75 13.33
CA VAL A 76 3.42 -11.11 13.53
C VAL A 76 3.42 -9.75 12.85
N ALA A 77 2.98 -9.67 11.60
CA ALA A 77 2.94 -8.41 10.87
C ALA A 77 1.97 -7.41 11.50
N MET A 78 0.82 -7.86 12.02
CA MET A 78 -0.11 -7.01 12.75
C MET A 78 0.53 -6.43 14.02
N ILE A 79 1.21 -7.26 14.82
CA ILE A 79 1.93 -6.80 16.02
C ILE A 79 3.00 -5.77 15.68
N GLU A 80 3.74 -5.97 14.58
CA GLU A 80 4.76 -5.02 14.14
C GLU A 80 4.17 -3.66 13.73
N VAL A 81 2.98 -3.64 13.12
CA VAL A 81 2.24 -2.40 12.82
C VAL A 81 1.80 -1.73 14.13
N LEU A 82 1.13 -2.45 15.02
CA LEU A 82 0.62 -1.90 16.29
C LEU A 82 1.73 -1.43 17.23
N SER A 83 2.91 -2.04 17.15
CA SER A 83 4.09 -1.67 17.95
C SER A 83 4.85 -0.46 17.39
N ALA A 84 4.52 -0.01 16.18
CA ALA A 84 5.13 1.18 15.61
C ALA A 84 4.55 2.43 16.28
N ASN A 85 5.42 3.35 16.69
CA ASN A 85 4.99 4.62 17.27
C ASN A 85 4.12 5.41 16.27
N PRO A 86 2.88 5.75 16.65
CA PRO A 86 2.02 6.59 15.81
C PRO A 86 2.69 7.93 15.51
N ILE A 87 2.64 8.35 14.26
CA ILE A 87 3.16 9.63 13.80
C ILE A 87 2.02 10.66 13.74
N THR A 88 2.26 11.88 14.23
CA THR A 88 1.25 12.95 14.24
C THR A 88 1.24 13.80 12.97
N ASN A 89 2.36 13.84 12.23
CA ASN A 89 2.46 14.56 10.96
C ASN A 89 2.68 13.58 9.81
N THR A 90 1.60 13.04 9.26
CA THR A 90 1.61 11.96 8.27
C THR A 90 2.08 12.42 6.89
N LYS A 91 1.84 13.66 6.47
CA LYS A 91 2.06 14.15 5.09
C LYS A 91 3.44 13.84 4.49
N ALA A 92 4.50 14.04 5.27
CA ALA A 92 5.86 13.75 4.81
C ALA A 92 6.05 12.26 4.51
N TYR A 93 5.55 11.40 5.41
CA TYR A 93 5.58 9.95 5.29
C TYR A 93 4.70 9.44 4.15
N LEU A 94 3.51 10.01 3.97
CA LEU A 94 2.63 9.69 2.84
C LEU A 94 3.31 10.00 1.49
N SER A 95 3.94 11.16 1.39
CA SER A 95 4.68 11.58 0.19
C SER A 95 5.84 10.63 -0.12
N GLU A 96 6.52 10.14 0.92
CA GLU A 96 7.63 9.20 0.78
C GLU A 96 7.16 7.82 0.31
N ILE A 97 6.12 7.25 0.93
CA ILE A 97 5.50 5.98 0.47
C ILE A 97 5.05 6.13 -0.99
N LYS A 98 4.40 7.25 -1.33
CA LYS A 98 3.92 7.50 -2.69
C LYS A 98 5.07 7.61 -3.71
N ALA A 99 6.15 8.28 -3.34
CA ALA A 99 7.35 8.37 -4.18
C ALA A 99 7.96 6.99 -4.43
N TYR A 100 8.02 6.13 -3.40
CA TYR A 100 8.47 4.75 -3.55
C TYR A 100 7.53 3.92 -4.44
N SER A 101 6.22 4.03 -4.25
CA SER A 101 5.21 3.39 -5.12
C SER A 101 5.41 3.77 -6.59
N ASN A 102 5.50 5.07 -6.88
CA ASN A 102 5.72 5.56 -8.24
C ASN A 102 7.02 5.01 -8.85
N LYS A 103 8.12 4.95 -8.08
CA LYS A 103 9.37 4.33 -8.55
C LYS A 103 9.17 2.85 -8.89
N ARG A 104 8.45 2.09 -8.06
CA ARG A 104 8.14 0.68 -8.35
C ARG A 104 7.31 0.55 -9.62
N SER A 105 6.26 1.37 -9.79
CA SER A 105 5.45 1.37 -11.01
C SER A 105 6.26 1.68 -12.26
N LEU A 106 7.17 2.65 -12.21
CA LEU A 106 8.06 2.97 -13.33
C LEU A 106 9.00 1.81 -13.69
N ILE A 107 9.52 1.12 -12.68
CA ILE A 107 10.38 -0.06 -12.90
C ILE A 107 9.57 -1.21 -13.53
N THR A 108 8.36 -1.46 -13.03
CA THR A 108 7.45 -2.46 -13.61
C THR A 108 7.14 -2.14 -15.07
N LEU A 109 6.76 -0.89 -15.37
CA LEU A 109 6.46 -0.44 -16.72
C LEU A 109 7.69 -0.58 -17.65
N ALA A 110 8.87 -0.17 -17.19
CA ALA A 110 10.09 -0.32 -17.98
C ALA A 110 10.43 -1.79 -18.26
N THR A 111 10.16 -2.69 -17.31
CA THR A 111 10.35 -4.14 -17.46
C THR A 111 9.36 -4.73 -18.47
N GLU A 112 8.10 -4.27 -18.43
CA GLU A 112 7.06 -4.65 -19.36
C GLU A 112 7.37 -4.19 -20.80
N ILE A 113 7.76 -2.92 -20.98
CA ILE A 113 8.20 -2.40 -22.28
C ILE A 113 9.37 -3.23 -22.83
N LYS A 114 10.37 -3.52 -21.99
CA LYS A 114 11.52 -4.34 -22.40
C LYS A 114 11.08 -5.73 -22.87
N LYS A 115 10.17 -6.37 -22.14
CA LYS A 115 9.64 -7.68 -22.51
C LYS A 115 8.91 -7.63 -23.85
N LEU A 116 7.97 -6.69 -24.01
CA LEU A 116 7.16 -6.56 -25.22
C LEU A 116 8.02 -6.27 -26.46
N THR A 117 9.09 -5.49 -26.32
CA THR A 117 9.97 -5.09 -27.43
C THR A 117 11.05 -6.11 -27.77
N ILE A 118 11.65 -6.77 -26.78
CA ILE A 118 12.82 -7.65 -27.00
C ILE A 118 12.43 -9.13 -26.97
N GLU A 119 11.61 -9.53 -26.00
CA GLU A 119 11.28 -10.94 -25.78
C GLU A 119 10.13 -11.39 -26.69
N ASP A 120 9.11 -10.54 -26.82
CA ASP A 120 7.93 -10.82 -27.64
C ASP A 120 8.03 -10.25 -29.07
N ASP A 121 9.08 -9.46 -29.37
CA ASP A 121 9.40 -8.85 -30.68
C ASP A 121 8.18 -8.17 -31.36
N LEU A 122 7.38 -7.46 -30.55
CA LEU A 122 6.21 -6.74 -31.04
C LEU A 122 6.60 -5.44 -31.74
N ASP A 123 5.80 -5.01 -32.72
CA ASP A 123 6.00 -3.72 -33.37
C ASP A 123 5.79 -2.57 -32.37
N ALA A 124 6.49 -1.45 -32.60
CA ALA A 124 6.44 -0.29 -31.73
C ALA A 124 5.02 0.25 -31.52
N ILE A 125 4.15 0.17 -32.53
CA ILE A 125 2.75 0.62 -32.41
C ILE A 125 2.00 -0.28 -31.42
N ASP A 126 2.13 -1.60 -31.55
CA ASP A 126 1.47 -2.56 -30.67
C ASP A 126 1.96 -2.47 -29.22
N VAL A 127 3.23 -2.12 -29.02
CA VAL A 127 3.77 -1.88 -27.67
C VAL A 127 3.18 -0.62 -27.07
N MET A 128 3.08 0.48 -27.82
CA MET A 128 2.49 1.74 -27.33
C MET A 128 1.03 1.55 -26.91
N ASP A 129 0.23 0.86 -27.72
CA ASP A 129 -1.19 0.60 -27.42
C ASP A 129 -1.40 -0.24 -26.15
N ARG A 130 -0.39 -1.01 -25.71
CA ARG A 130 -0.46 -1.84 -24.49
C ARG A 130 -0.04 -1.12 -23.21
N VAL A 131 0.70 -0.02 -23.32
CA VAL A 131 1.26 0.70 -22.17
C VAL A 131 0.55 2.01 -21.86
N GLU A 132 -0.34 2.47 -22.75
CA GLU A 132 -1.33 3.53 -22.50
C GLU A 132 -2.49 3.06 -21.59
#